data_AF-A0A1E1GK25-F1
#
_entry.id   AF-A0A1E1GK25-F1
#
_cell.length_a   1.000
_cell.length_b   1.000
_cell.length_c   1.000
_cell.angle_alpha   90.00
_cell.angle_beta   90.00
_cell.angle_gamma   90.00
#
_symmetry.space_group_name_H-M   'P 1'
#
loop_
_entity.id
_entity.type
_entity.pdbx_description
1 polymer ?
#
loop_
_entity_poly.entity_id
_entity_poly.type
_entity_poly.pdbx_seq_one_letter_code
_entity_poly.pdbx_strand_id
1 'polypeptide(L)'
;QVALTAVYLVNGEVKFGDSNVIGSFEHVNGLHWGPVCYTGTLALLAVQHKKHITVWQLQNSTLEQNKLLVSQTCELGEIFPILQQGCVWHPKHDALVVLTKRDASVLFAVQIDNRRVKVDIKGGGLINCACWTSDGNRLVIAIGSTLHSYIWNNTQKTLHACNFCPIFDVGGHICAVEACLDLQVVVTTELPLDKICSLNAGLAFDVTPISETGSLISQPMMLSADETHSMDSRRKSVDSSRSLTEEPTFSSSGPVDLKHILANHRKSDPSPLIHLQRRDCLTGSGHDSSHLILVTFERKVTTTRKVSIPGILVPDLLCF
;
A
#
# COMPACT_ATOMS: atom_id res chain seq x y z
N GLN A 1 16.41 19.86 -11.59
CA GLN A 1 16.49 19.47 -13.01
C GLN A 1 15.94 18.07 -13.17
N VAL A 2 15.25 17.77 -14.28
CA VAL A 2 14.82 16.41 -14.64
C VAL A 2 15.55 16.03 -15.93
N ALA A 3 16.19 14.87 -15.92
CA ALA A 3 16.93 14.33 -17.05
C ALA A 3 16.53 12.88 -17.33
N LEU A 4 16.53 12.50 -18.60
CA LEU A 4 16.37 11.11 -19.04
C LEU A 4 17.72 10.57 -19.43
N THR A 5 18.08 9.41 -18.89
CA THR A 5 19.29 8.68 -19.28
C THR A 5 18.87 7.45 -20.05
N ALA A 6 19.43 7.26 -21.24
CA ALA A 6 19.18 6.05 -22.00
C ALA A 6 19.76 4.83 -21.27
N VAL A 7 19.00 3.76 -21.19
CA VAL A 7 19.43 2.49 -20.59
C VAL A 7 19.30 1.40 -21.64
N TYR A 8 20.39 0.68 -21.88
CA TYR A 8 20.48 -0.40 -22.85
C TYR A 8 20.81 -1.71 -22.17
N LEU A 9 20.26 -2.81 -22.67
CA LEU A 9 20.70 -4.16 -22.31
C LEU A 9 21.58 -4.68 -23.45
N VAL A 10 22.89 -4.76 -23.23
CA VAL A 10 23.87 -5.22 -24.23
C VAL A 10 24.57 -6.45 -23.68
N ASN A 11 24.37 -7.59 -24.35
CA ASN A 11 24.93 -8.89 -23.92
C ASN A 11 24.57 -9.28 -22.49
N GLY A 12 23.36 -8.95 -22.03
CA GLY A 12 22.92 -9.22 -20.66
C GLY A 12 23.41 -8.23 -19.61
N GLU A 13 24.24 -7.25 -19.99
CA GLU A 13 24.69 -6.18 -19.10
C GLU A 13 23.91 -4.89 -19.35
N VAL A 14 23.55 -4.20 -18.27
CA VAL A 14 22.92 -2.89 -18.34
C VAL A 14 23.99 -1.83 -18.61
N LYS A 15 23.84 -1.07 -19.69
CA LYS A 15 24.71 0.04 -20.07
C LYS A 15 23.92 1.34 -20.11
N PHE A 16 24.52 2.41 -19.62
CA PHE A 16 23.95 3.75 -19.66
C PHE A 16 24.47 4.50 -20.88
N GLY A 17 23.56 5.15 -21.60
CA GLY A 17 23.88 6.07 -22.68
C GLY A 17 23.90 7.52 -22.23
N ASP A 18 23.68 8.40 -23.20
CA ASP A 18 23.63 9.83 -22.96
C ASP A 18 22.39 10.24 -22.15
N SER A 19 22.56 11.32 -21.38
CA SER A 19 21.49 11.95 -20.62
C SER A 19 21.00 13.21 -21.32
N ASN A 20 19.69 13.36 -21.46
CA ASN A 20 19.04 14.55 -22.00
C ASN A 20 18.22 15.24 -20.91
N VAL A 21 18.47 16.53 -20.68
CA VAL A 21 17.69 17.33 -19.72
C VAL A 21 16.34 17.69 -20.35
N ILE A 22 15.25 17.25 -19.72
CA ILE A 22 13.87 17.57 -20.14
C ILE A 22 13.52 19.00 -19.74
N GLY A 23 13.94 19.40 -18.54
CA GLY A 23 13.64 20.72 -17.99
C GLY A 23 14.28 20.98 -16.63
N SER A 24 14.31 22.25 -16.26
CA SER A 24 14.69 22.69 -14.91
C SER A 24 13.43 23.12 -14.17
N PHE A 25 13.21 22.49 -13.03
CA PHE A 25 12.03 22.68 -12.20
C PHE A 25 12.47 23.03 -10.79
N GLU A 26 11.75 23.93 -10.14
CA GLU A 26 12.06 24.39 -8.79
C GLU A 26 11.89 23.26 -7.76
N HIS A 27 10.75 22.56 -7.82
CA HIS A 27 10.40 21.47 -6.92
C HIS A 27 9.74 20.34 -7.71
N VAL A 28 10.27 19.12 -7.64
CA VAL A 28 9.66 17.93 -8.27
C VAL A 28 9.32 16.94 -7.17
N ASN A 29 8.04 16.61 -7.06
CA ASN A 29 7.52 15.66 -6.07
C ASN A 29 7.30 14.26 -6.67
N GLY A 30 7.17 14.15 -7.99
CA GLY A 30 6.96 12.88 -8.66
C GLY A 30 7.11 12.98 -10.17
N LEU A 31 7.41 11.86 -10.81
CA LEU A 31 7.51 11.70 -12.26
C LEU A 31 6.68 10.49 -12.65
N HIS A 32 5.75 10.66 -13.58
CA HIS A 32 4.77 9.64 -13.93
C HIS A 32 4.69 9.47 -15.44
N TRP A 33 5.03 8.28 -15.93
CA TRP A 33 4.98 7.96 -17.34
C TRP A 33 3.57 7.61 -17.80
N GLY A 34 3.14 8.22 -18.89
CA GLY A 34 1.91 7.88 -19.59
C GLY A 34 2.00 6.52 -20.30
N PRO A 35 0.86 5.98 -20.74
CA PRO A 35 0.84 4.68 -21.41
C PRO A 35 1.59 4.74 -22.74
N VAL A 36 2.41 3.72 -23.01
CA VAL A 36 3.07 3.54 -24.30
C VAL A 36 2.17 2.63 -25.14
N CYS A 37 1.25 3.22 -25.90
CA CYS A 37 0.22 2.45 -26.58
C CYS A 37 0.73 1.72 -27.85
N TYR A 38 1.67 2.31 -28.60
CA TYR A 38 2.21 1.75 -29.84
C TYR A 38 3.58 2.31 -30.23
N THR A 39 4.30 1.60 -31.09
CA THR A 39 5.55 2.08 -31.69
C THR A 39 5.28 3.33 -32.54
N GLY A 40 6.03 4.40 -32.31
CA GLY A 40 5.85 5.68 -33.01
C GLY A 40 4.89 6.67 -32.31
N THR A 41 4.23 6.26 -31.21
CA THR A 41 3.53 7.23 -30.35
C THR A 41 4.51 8.06 -29.55
N LEU A 42 4.10 9.29 -29.26
CA LEU A 42 4.81 10.22 -28.40
C LEU A 42 4.72 9.75 -26.95
N ALA A 43 5.85 9.71 -26.25
CA ALA A 43 5.85 9.39 -24.82
C ALA A 43 5.37 10.61 -24.02
N LEU A 44 4.50 10.37 -23.04
CA LEU A 44 4.01 11.40 -22.14
C LEU A 44 4.64 11.25 -20.77
N LEU A 45 5.06 12.36 -20.19
CA LEU A 45 5.60 12.43 -18.83
C LEU A 45 4.88 13.52 -18.06
N ALA A 46 4.20 13.15 -16.98
CA ALA A 46 3.69 14.11 -16.00
C ALA A 46 4.79 14.38 -14.97
N VAL A 47 5.14 15.65 -14.82
CA VAL A 47 6.00 16.16 -13.76
C VAL A 47 5.10 16.74 -12.69
N GLN A 48 5.09 16.08 -11.54
CA GLN A 48 4.29 16.48 -10.41
C GLN A 48 5.05 17.48 -9.55
N HIS A 49 4.42 18.62 -9.29
CA HIS A 49 4.86 19.61 -8.31
C HIS A 49 3.93 19.58 -7.09
N LYS A 50 4.20 20.45 -6.11
CA LYS A 50 3.39 20.50 -4.87
C LYS A 50 1.91 20.78 -5.13
N LYS A 51 1.59 21.70 -6.04
CA LYS A 51 0.23 22.20 -6.31
C LYS A 51 -0.11 22.31 -7.80
N HIS A 52 0.74 21.81 -8.67
CA HIS A 52 0.47 21.79 -10.11
C HIS A 52 1.18 20.61 -10.76
N ILE A 53 0.77 20.27 -11.98
CA ILE A 53 1.42 19.28 -12.82
C ILE A 53 1.71 19.91 -14.17
N THR A 54 2.86 19.61 -14.72
CA THR A 54 3.17 19.88 -16.12
C THR A 54 3.25 18.56 -16.87
N VAL A 55 2.65 18.48 -18.06
CA VAL A 55 2.75 17.30 -18.91
C VAL A 55 3.62 17.60 -20.10
N TRP A 56 4.59 16.72 -20.32
CA TRP A 56 5.62 16.83 -21.34
C TRP A 56 5.47 15.70 -22.34
N GLN A 57 5.62 16.06 -23.60
CA GLN A 57 5.68 15.15 -24.72
C GLN A 57 7.13 14.96 -25.12
N LEU A 58 7.49 13.71 -25.33
CA LEU A 58 8.85 13.24 -25.56
C LEU A 58 8.85 12.40 -26.83
N GLN A 59 9.68 12.78 -27.79
CA GLN A 59 9.82 12.08 -29.06
C GLN A 59 11.29 11.92 -29.44
N ASN A 60 11.70 10.72 -29.81
CA ASN A 60 13.02 10.55 -30.39
C ASN A 60 12.97 10.85 -31.90
N SER A 61 13.77 11.81 -32.38
CA SER A 61 13.82 12.16 -33.79
C SER A 61 14.75 11.21 -34.55
N THR A 62 14.20 10.45 -35.50
CA THR A 62 14.99 9.59 -36.40
C THR A 62 15.70 10.40 -37.49
N LEU A 63 15.27 11.64 -37.75
CA LEU A 63 15.85 12.54 -38.75
C LEU A 63 17.07 13.30 -38.23
N GLU A 64 17.08 13.68 -36.95
CA GLU A 64 18.18 14.42 -36.30
C GLU A 64 19.00 13.53 -35.35
N GLN A 65 19.55 12.41 -35.84
CA GLN A 65 20.52 11.58 -35.09
C GLN A 65 20.08 11.19 -33.65
N ASN A 66 18.86 10.68 -33.46
CA ASN A 66 18.37 10.27 -32.13
C ASN A 66 18.36 11.39 -31.07
N LYS A 67 18.14 12.63 -31.51
CA LYS A 67 17.91 13.75 -30.60
C LYS A 67 16.51 13.65 -30.00
N LEU A 68 16.44 13.78 -28.68
CA LEU A 68 15.18 13.84 -27.95
C LEU A 68 14.52 15.21 -28.14
N LEU A 69 13.35 15.22 -28.79
CA LEU A 69 12.47 16.38 -28.85
C LEU A 69 11.58 16.38 -27.61
N VAL A 70 11.51 17.54 -26.97
CA VAL A 70 10.81 17.74 -25.71
C VAL A 70 9.90 18.96 -25.86
N SER A 71 8.61 18.81 -25.57
CA SER A 71 7.66 19.92 -25.59
C SER A 71 6.65 19.79 -24.46
N GLN A 72 6.37 20.88 -23.74
CA GLN A 72 5.30 20.91 -22.76
C GLN A 72 3.95 21.00 -23.49
N THR A 73 3.00 20.13 -23.11
CA THR A 73 1.66 20.03 -23.71
C THR A 73 0.62 20.78 -22.89
N CYS A 74 0.67 20.66 -21.57
CA CYS A 74 -0.25 21.35 -20.68
C CYS A 74 0.36 21.59 -19.30
N GLU A 75 -0.25 22.52 -18.57
CA GLU A 75 -0.04 22.74 -17.14
C GLU A 75 -1.39 22.79 -16.43
N LEU A 76 -1.46 22.13 -15.27
CA LEU A 76 -2.67 22.05 -14.48
C LEU A 76 -2.39 22.46 -13.03
N GLY A 77 -3.02 23.54 -12.58
CA GLY A 77 -2.97 24.01 -11.19
C GLY A 77 -4.08 23.43 -10.32
N GLU A 78 -3.74 23.16 -9.06
CA GLU A 78 -4.64 22.72 -8.00
C GLU A 78 -4.60 23.68 -6.80
N ILE A 79 -5.75 23.84 -6.16
CA ILE A 79 -5.88 24.67 -4.95
C ILE A 79 -5.15 24.00 -3.77
N PHE A 80 -5.36 22.69 -3.64
CA PHE A 80 -4.79 21.84 -2.61
C PHE A 80 -3.53 21.13 -3.11
N PRO A 81 -2.61 20.76 -2.21
CA PRO A 81 -1.47 19.94 -2.58
C PRO A 81 -1.89 18.62 -3.21
N ILE A 82 -1.18 18.24 -4.26
CA ILE A 82 -1.36 16.96 -4.96
C ILE A 82 -0.79 15.85 -4.07
N LEU A 83 -1.47 14.71 -4.00
CA LEU A 83 -1.05 13.54 -3.22
C LEU A 83 0.28 12.97 -3.76
N GLN A 84 1.03 12.22 -2.95
CA GLN A 84 2.27 11.57 -3.42
C GLN A 84 1.99 10.59 -4.57
N GLN A 85 0.97 9.74 -4.44
CA GLN A 85 0.41 8.91 -5.51
C GLN A 85 -0.69 9.65 -6.28
N GLY A 86 -0.49 10.96 -6.50
CA GLY A 86 -1.54 11.86 -6.94
C GLY A 86 -1.71 11.98 -8.45
N CYS A 87 -0.85 11.33 -9.24
CA CYS A 87 -0.93 11.33 -10.70
C CYS A 87 -1.12 9.90 -11.17
N VAL A 88 -2.26 9.60 -11.82
CA VAL A 88 -2.58 8.24 -12.26
C VAL A 88 -2.98 8.27 -13.73
N TRP A 89 -2.11 7.74 -14.59
CA TRP A 89 -2.37 7.63 -16.01
C TRP A 89 -3.38 6.54 -16.32
N HIS A 90 -4.29 6.81 -17.25
CA HIS A 90 -5.16 5.78 -17.80
C HIS A 90 -4.33 4.75 -18.58
N PRO A 91 -4.56 3.43 -18.42
CA PRO A 91 -3.66 2.40 -18.95
C PRO A 91 -3.64 2.32 -20.48
N LYS A 92 -4.68 2.83 -21.15
CA LYS A 92 -4.89 2.70 -22.62
C LYS A 92 -5.11 4.00 -23.37
N HIS A 93 -5.12 5.14 -22.67
CA HIS A 93 -5.52 6.42 -23.26
C HIS A 93 -4.67 7.54 -22.67
N ASP A 94 -4.48 8.61 -23.45
CA ASP A 94 -3.80 9.83 -23.01
C ASP A 94 -4.72 10.64 -22.08
N ALA A 95 -4.96 10.10 -20.89
CA ALA A 95 -5.76 10.71 -19.85
C ALA A 95 -5.05 10.57 -18.51
N LEU A 96 -5.01 11.67 -17.76
CA LEU A 96 -4.32 11.74 -16.48
C LEU A 96 -5.31 12.11 -15.38
N VAL A 97 -5.35 11.29 -14.33
CA VAL A 97 -6.05 11.62 -13.09
C VAL A 97 -5.10 12.38 -12.17
N VAL A 98 -5.59 13.48 -11.60
CA VAL A 98 -4.91 14.27 -10.59
C VAL A 98 -5.72 14.24 -9.30
N LEU A 99 -5.07 13.80 -8.23
CA LEU A 99 -5.67 13.64 -6.91
C LEU A 99 -5.06 14.63 -5.92
N THR A 100 -5.94 15.30 -5.19
CA THR A 100 -5.60 16.02 -3.97
C THR A 100 -6.25 15.31 -2.79
N LYS A 101 -6.01 15.76 -1.56
CA LYS A 101 -6.71 15.20 -0.38
C LYS A 101 -8.24 15.32 -0.44
N ARG A 102 -8.81 16.18 -1.29
CA ARG A 102 -10.24 16.51 -1.30
C ARG A 102 -10.92 16.29 -2.65
N ASP A 103 -10.21 16.56 -3.73
CA ASP A 103 -10.74 16.52 -5.09
C ASP A 103 -9.93 15.54 -5.95
N ALA A 104 -10.63 14.92 -6.90
CA ALA A 104 -10.01 14.26 -8.05
C ALA A 104 -10.47 14.95 -9.34
N SER A 105 -9.56 15.10 -10.30
CA SER A 105 -9.91 15.59 -11.63
C SER A 105 -9.19 14.80 -12.70
N VAL A 106 -9.81 14.68 -13.86
CA VAL A 106 -9.26 13.94 -14.99
C VAL A 106 -9.07 14.87 -16.15
N LEU A 107 -7.85 14.90 -16.65
CA LEU A 107 -7.44 15.59 -17.85
C LEU A 107 -7.56 14.61 -19.02
N PHE A 108 -8.57 14.81 -19.86
CA PHE A 108 -8.82 13.98 -21.03
C PHE A 108 -8.01 14.46 -22.23
N ALA A 109 -7.53 13.49 -23.03
CA ALA A 109 -6.87 13.74 -24.31
C ALA A 109 -5.79 14.83 -24.19
N VAL A 110 -4.78 14.55 -23.36
CA VAL A 110 -3.75 15.51 -22.96
C VAL A 110 -2.97 16.09 -24.17
N GLN A 111 -2.92 15.35 -25.28
CA GLN A 111 -2.27 15.80 -26.51
C GLN A 111 -3.15 16.72 -27.39
N ILE A 112 -4.47 16.74 -27.18
CA ILE A 112 -5.43 17.33 -28.15
C ILE A 112 -6.32 18.39 -27.51
N ASP A 113 -7.08 18.01 -26.47
CA ASP A 113 -8.20 18.81 -25.95
C ASP A 113 -7.87 19.38 -24.56
N ASN A 114 -7.07 18.66 -23.75
CA ASN A 114 -6.76 19.05 -22.37
C ASN A 114 -8.03 19.34 -21.54
N ARG A 115 -9.14 18.67 -21.87
CA ARG A 115 -10.41 18.91 -21.20
C ARG A 115 -10.35 18.32 -19.80
N ARG A 116 -10.46 19.21 -18.81
CA ARG A 116 -10.51 18.83 -17.39
C ARG A 116 -11.95 18.58 -16.96
N VAL A 117 -12.16 17.44 -16.29
CA VAL A 117 -13.44 17.09 -15.66
C VAL A 117 -13.17 16.75 -14.20
N LYS A 118 -13.85 17.41 -13.27
CA LYS A 118 -13.80 17.03 -11.86
C LYS A 118 -14.67 15.79 -11.63
N VAL A 119 -14.16 14.86 -10.82
CA VAL A 119 -14.93 13.70 -10.38
C VAL A 119 -15.90 14.15 -9.30
N ASP A 120 -17.18 13.81 -9.45
CA ASP A 120 -18.21 14.05 -8.42
C ASP A 120 -18.02 13.07 -7.26
N ILE A 121 -17.13 13.43 -6.33
CA ILE A 121 -16.86 12.63 -5.14
C ILE A 121 -17.98 12.83 -4.14
N LYS A 122 -18.80 11.78 -3.99
CA LYS A 122 -19.86 11.73 -2.99
C LYS A 122 -19.30 11.21 -1.68
N GLY A 123 -19.28 12.04 -0.64
CA GLY A 123 -18.82 11.66 0.70
C GLY A 123 -17.83 12.68 1.28
N GLY A 124 -17.74 12.77 2.61
CA GLY A 124 -16.93 13.77 3.31
C GLY A 124 -15.51 13.33 3.69
N GLY A 125 -14.98 12.27 3.07
CA GLY A 125 -13.68 11.68 3.44
C GLY A 125 -12.49 12.30 2.70
N LEU A 126 -11.28 12.00 3.18
CA LEU A 126 -10.03 12.34 2.50
C LEU A 126 -9.66 11.25 1.50
N ILE A 127 -9.19 11.67 0.33
CA ILE A 127 -8.65 10.76 -0.68
C ILE A 127 -7.26 10.31 -0.25
N ASN A 128 -7.02 9.01 -0.35
CA ASN A 128 -5.74 8.39 -0.01
C ASN A 128 -4.91 8.11 -1.26
N CYS A 129 -5.51 7.42 -2.23
CA CYS A 129 -4.89 7.01 -3.50
C CYS A 129 -5.99 6.62 -4.50
N ALA A 130 -5.61 6.34 -5.75
CA ALA A 130 -6.52 5.80 -6.75
C ALA A 130 -5.76 4.94 -7.75
N CYS A 131 -6.47 4.06 -8.45
CA CYS A 131 -5.93 3.34 -9.60
C CYS A 131 -7.01 3.15 -10.67
N TRP A 132 -6.59 2.88 -11.89
CA TRP A 132 -7.46 2.35 -12.93
C TRP A 132 -7.51 0.82 -12.82
N THR A 133 -8.65 0.21 -13.13
CA THR A 133 -8.63 -1.20 -13.53
C THR A 133 -7.76 -1.36 -14.77
N SER A 134 -7.09 -2.50 -14.93
CA SER A 134 -6.14 -2.70 -16.03
C SER A 134 -6.83 -2.72 -17.40
N ASP A 135 -8.13 -3.02 -17.43
CA ASP A 135 -8.95 -2.85 -18.63
C ASP A 135 -9.22 -1.39 -19.02
N GLY A 136 -9.00 -0.42 -18.12
CA GLY A 136 -9.22 1.01 -18.29
C GLY A 136 -10.67 1.48 -18.13
N ASN A 137 -11.63 0.59 -17.89
CA ASN A 137 -13.05 0.97 -17.91
C ASN A 137 -13.51 1.64 -16.60
N ARG A 138 -12.73 1.50 -15.52
CA ARG A 138 -13.12 1.91 -14.18
C ARG A 138 -11.97 2.60 -13.46
N LEU A 139 -12.23 3.80 -12.94
CA LEU A 139 -11.38 4.47 -11.96
C LEU A 139 -11.87 4.09 -10.57
N VAL A 140 -10.95 3.70 -9.69
CA VAL A 140 -11.22 3.35 -8.29
C VAL A 140 -10.45 4.31 -7.40
N ILE A 141 -11.17 5.07 -6.56
CA ILE A 141 -10.60 6.06 -5.64
C ILE A 141 -10.77 5.55 -4.20
N ALA A 142 -9.68 5.47 -3.46
CA ALA A 142 -9.70 5.11 -2.05
C ALA A 142 -9.97 6.34 -1.18
N ILE A 143 -11.02 6.26 -0.35
CA ILE A 143 -11.44 7.30 0.57
C ILE A 143 -11.66 6.67 1.94
N GLY A 144 -10.76 6.94 2.89
CA GLY A 144 -10.81 6.32 4.22
C GLY A 144 -10.74 4.80 4.13
N SER A 145 -11.81 4.09 4.52
CA SER A 145 -11.93 2.63 4.42
C SER A 145 -12.69 2.14 3.18
N THR A 146 -13.07 3.04 2.28
CA THR A 146 -13.98 2.73 1.19
C THR A 146 -13.35 2.95 -0.19
N LEU A 147 -13.71 2.10 -1.13
CA LEU A 147 -13.39 2.22 -2.55
C LEU A 147 -14.58 2.83 -3.27
N HIS A 148 -14.37 3.98 -3.89
CA HIS A 148 -15.34 4.67 -4.72
C HIS A 148 -15.06 4.36 -6.19
N SER A 149 -16.07 3.88 -6.90
CA SER A 149 -15.92 3.40 -8.26
C SER A 149 -16.62 4.29 -9.28
N TYR A 150 -15.88 4.67 -10.32
CA TYR A 150 -16.35 5.51 -11.42
C TYR A 150 -16.11 4.84 -12.76
N ILE A 151 -17.15 4.79 -13.60
CA ILE A 151 -17.11 4.26 -14.96
C ILE A 151 -16.66 5.36 -15.91
N TRP A 152 -15.66 5.02 -16.71
CA TRP A 152 -15.07 5.90 -17.72
C TRP A 152 -15.86 5.86 -19.02
N ASN A 153 -16.05 7.05 -19.61
CA ASN A 153 -16.58 7.20 -20.96
C ASN A 153 -15.70 8.15 -21.78
N ASN A 154 -14.87 7.57 -22.65
CA ASN A 154 -13.99 8.36 -23.51
C ASN A 154 -14.75 9.16 -24.58
N THR A 155 -15.89 8.67 -25.06
CA THR A 155 -16.67 9.32 -26.12
C THR A 155 -17.34 10.59 -25.60
N GLN A 156 -17.92 10.52 -24.40
CA GLN A 156 -18.58 11.66 -23.75
C GLN A 156 -17.62 12.53 -22.94
N LYS A 157 -16.39 12.04 -22.72
CA LYS A 157 -15.39 12.67 -21.86
C LYS A 157 -15.92 12.84 -20.43
N THR A 158 -16.46 11.77 -19.86
CA THR A 158 -17.09 11.79 -18.53
C THR A 158 -16.62 10.63 -17.64
N LEU A 159 -16.78 10.84 -16.33
CA LEU A 159 -16.66 9.82 -15.31
C LEU A 159 -17.94 9.84 -14.47
N HIS A 160 -18.62 8.71 -14.38
CA HIS A 160 -19.87 8.58 -13.63
C HIS A 160 -19.69 7.54 -12.53
N ALA A 161 -20.23 7.81 -11.34
CA ALA A 161 -20.25 6.80 -10.28
C ALA A 161 -20.90 5.50 -10.79
N CYS A 162 -20.33 4.35 -10.44
CA CYS A 162 -20.84 3.06 -10.88
C CYS A 162 -22.27 2.86 -10.36
N ASN A 163 -23.20 2.47 -11.23
CA ASN A 163 -24.59 2.23 -10.84
C ASN A 163 -24.72 1.05 -9.87
N PHE A 164 -23.81 0.08 -9.96
CA PHE A 164 -23.77 -1.09 -9.10
C PHE A 164 -22.57 -1.00 -8.16
N CYS A 165 -22.81 -1.02 -6.85
CA CYS A 165 -21.78 -0.89 -5.81
C CYS A 165 -20.82 0.31 -6.08
N PRO A 166 -21.33 1.56 -6.12
CA PRO A 166 -20.48 2.74 -6.30
C PRO A 166 -19.47 2.93 -5.19
N ILE A 167 -19.78 2.44 -3.99
CA ILE A 167 -18.94 2.53 -2.80
C ILE A 167 -18.87 1.13 -2.18
N PHE A 168 -17.65 0.66 -1.92
CA PHE A 168 -17.37 -0.63 -1.31
C PHE A 168 -16.47 -0.45 -0.09
N ASP A 169 -16.92 -0.84 1.10
CA ASP A 169 -16.13 -0.77 2.34
C ASP A 169 -15.23 -2.00 2.48
N VAL A 170 -13.92 -1.79 2.66
CA VAL A 170 -12.95 -2.87 2.85
C VAL A 170 -12.74 -3.21 4.33
N GLY A 171 -13.32 -2.42 5.24
CA GLY A 171 -13.32 -2.67 6.68
C GLY A 171 -12.07 -2.23 7.44
N GLY A 172 -11.22 -1.41 6.82
CA GLY A 172 -10.01 -0.82 7.42
C GLY A 172 -9.50 0.37 6.63
N HIS A 173 -8.73 1.27 7.25
CA HIS A 173 -8.18 2.45 6.56
C HIS A 173 -7.28 2.00 5.40
N ILE A 174 -7.55 2.47 4.19
CA ILE A 174 -6.83 2.02 2.98
C ILE A 174 -5.50 2.76 2.86
N CYS A 175 -4.40 2.03 2.69
CA CYS A 175 -3.07 2.64 2.52
C CYS A 175 -2.72 2.80 1.03
N ALA A 176 -2.82 1.72 0.28
CA ALA A 176 -2.50 1.67 -1.14
C ALA A 176 -3.56 0.90 -1.92
N VAL A 177 -3.73 1.26 -3.20
CA VAL A 177 -4.56 0.54 -4.15
C VAL A 177 -3.81 0.46 -5.47
N GLU A 178 -3.70 -0.74 -6.02
CA GLU A 178 -3.08 -0.95 -7.32
C GLU A 178 -3.92 -1.83 -8.24
N ALA A 179 -3.76 -1.60 -9.54
CA ALA A 179 -4.38 -2.41 -10.57
C ALA A 179 -3.79 -3.83 -10.55
N CYS A 180 -4.63 -4.83 -10.81
CA CYS A 180 -4.19 -6.20 -11.02
C CYS A 180 -4.73 -6.71 -12.37
N LEU A 181 -5.30 -7.91 -12.41
CA LEU A 181 -5.82 -8.52 -13.62
C LEU A 181 -7.23 -8.02 -13.96
N ASP A 182 -7.43 -7.64 -15.22
CA ASP A 182 -8.69 -7.13 -15.80
C ASP A 182 -9.47 -6.14 -14.93
N LEU A 183 -10.45 -6.65 -14.18
CA LEU A 183 -11.41 -5.92 -13.35
C LEU A 183 -11.04 -5.90 -11.86
N GLN A 184 -9.83 -6.37 -11.54
CA GLN A 184 -9.37 -6.54 -10.17
C GLN A 184 -8.46 -5.40 -9.74
N VAL A 185 -8.61 -5.04 -8.47
CA VAL A 185 -7.68 -4.17 -7.77
C VAL A 185 -7.23 -4.85 -6.49
N VAL A 186 -5.99 -4.58 -6.10
CA VAL A 186 -5.43 -5.01 -4.82
C VAL A 186 -5.41 -3.80 -3.90
N VAL A 187 -5.83 -4.01 -2.66
CA VAL A 187 -5.95 -2.98 -1.63
C VAL A 187 -5.15 -3.42 -0.42
N THR A 188 -4.43 -2.50 0.19
CA THR A 188 -3.84 -2.72 1.50
C THR A 188 -4.50 -1.86 2.56
N THR A 189 -4.63 -2.38 3.78
CA THR A 189 -5.18 -1.63 4.91
C THR A 189 -4.13 -1.36 5.98
N GLU A 190 -4.29 -0.27 6.72
CA GLU A 190 -3.48 0.06 7.89
C GLU A 190 -3.68 -0.97 9.00
N LEU A 191 -2.64 -1.15 9.83
CA LEU A 191 -2.75 -1.86 11.10
C LEU A 191 -3.63 -1.04 12.07
N PRO A 192 -4.70 -1.61 12.65
CA PRO A 192 -5.62 -0.87 13.51
C PRO A 192 -5.03 -0.63 14.91
N LEU A 193 -4.10 0.32 15.02
CA LEU A 193 -3.40 0.64 16.27
C LEU A 193 -4.35 1.08 17.38
N ASP A 194 -5.43 1.79 17.05
CA ASP A 194 -6.48 2.19 17.97
C ASP A 194 -7.11 0.99 18.69
N LYS A 195 -7.36 -0.09 17.94
CA LYS A 195 -7.91 -1.35 18.48
C LYS A 195 -6.87 -2.11 19.29
N ILE A 196 -5.63 -2.17 18.81
CA ILE A 196 -4.55 -2.89 19.51
C ILE A 196 -4.19 -2.20 20.84
N CYS A 197 -4.10 -0.87 20.84
CA CYS A 197 -3.76 -0.10 22.03
C CYS A 197 -4.90 -0.13 23.07
N SER A 198 -6.16 -0.12 22.64
CA SER A 198 -7.30 -0.25 23.56
C SER A 198 -7.39 -1.65 24.20
N LEU A 199 -7.05 -2.72 23.47
CA LEU A 199 -6.97 -4.07 24.01
C LEU A 199 -5.86 -4.21 25.09
N ASN A 200 -4.72 -3.53 24.92
CA ASN A 200 -3.63 -3.56 25.89
C ASN A 200 -3.93 -2.76 27.18
N ALA A 201 -4.85 -1.79 27.13
CA ALA A 201 -5.26 -1.05 28.33
C ALA A 201 -6.04 -1.92 29.34
N GLY A 202 -6.70 -2.99 28.88
CA GLY A 202 -7.40 -3.94 29.76
C GLY A 202 -6.50 -5.00 30.39
N LEU A 203 -5.37 -5.33 29.76
CA LEU A 203 -4.40 -6.31 30.27
C LEU A 203 -3.38 -5.72 31.25
N ALA A 204 -3.25 -4.40 31.30
CA ALA A 204 -2.30 -3.71 32.20
C ALA A 204 -2.74 -3.66 33.67
N PHE A 205 -3.92 -4.21 34.01
CA PHE A 205 -4.45 -4.19 35.38
C PHE A 205 -4.40 -5.52 36.12
N ASP A 206 -3.91 -6.59 35.50
CA ASP A 206 -3.73 -7.88 36.21
C ASP A 206 -2.33 -7.97 36.83
N VAL A 207 -2.08 -7.07 37.79
CA VAL A 207 -0.94 -7.20 38.70
C VAL A 207 -1.32 -8.26 39.73
N THR A 208 -0.82 -9.48 39.53
CA THR A 208 -0.86 -10.53 40.56
C THR A 208 -0.17 -9.99 41.82
N PRO A 209 -0.82 -10.00 43.01
CA PRO A 209 -0.19 -9.46 44.20
C PRO A 209 0.95 -10.39 44.60
N ILE A 210 2.18 -9.92 44.44
CA ILE A 210 3.37 -10.53 45.02
C ILE A 210 3.21 -10.43 46.54
N SER A 211 3.23 -11.58 47.17
CA SER A 211 3.28 -11.75 48.61
C SER A 211 4.51 -11.06 49.18
N GLU A 212 4.32 -9.97 49.92
CA GLU A 212 5.30 -9.48 50.88
C GLU A 212 4.62 -9.16 52.22
N THR A 213 5.17 -9.80 53.25
CA THR A 213 4.83 -9.77 54.66
C THR A 213 4.99 -8.37 55.26
N GLY A 214 3.95 -7.80 55.89
CA GLY A 214 4.13 -6.61 56.75
C GLY A 214 2.91 -5.73 57.04
N SER A 215 2.26 -6.00 58.18
CA SER A 215 1.51 -5.07 59.06
C SER A 215 0.30 -4.24 58.57
N LEU A 216 -0.85 -4.62 59.14
CA LEU A 216 -1.83 -3.82 59.92
C LEU A 216 -2.93 -2.95 59.23
N ILE A 217 -4.18 -3.35 59.57
CA ILE A 217 -5.43 -2.53 59.73
C ILE A 217 -6.15 -2.22 58.39
N SER A 218 -7.40 -2.60 58.09
CA SER A 218 -8.60 -2.95 58.86
C SER A 218 -9.50 -3.91 58.05
N GLN A 219 -10.17 -4.86 58.71
CA GLN A 219 -11.35 -5.54 58.18
C GLN A 219 -12.61 -4.69 58.41
N PRO A 220 -13.70 -4.97 57.66
CA PRO A 220 -14.87 -5.44 58.37
C PRO A 220 -15.37 -6.80 57.86
N MET A 221 -15.64 -7.64 58.85
CA MET A 221 -16.17 -8.99 58.85
C MET A 221 -17.64 -9.02 58.41
N MET A 222 -18.00 -9.96 57.53
CA MET A 222 -19.29 -10.67 57.56
C MET A 222 -19.06 -12.13 57.12
N LEU A 223 -19.38 -13.00 58.06
CA LEU A 223 -19.47 -14.47 58.13
C LEU A 223 -20.19 -15.06 56.89
N SER A 224 -20.08 -16.31 56.44
CA SER A 224 -19.58 -17.64 56.84
C SER A 224 -20.17 -18.59 55.76
N ALA A 225 -19.74 -19.79 55.42
CA ALA A 225 -18.65 -20.71 55.70
C ALA A 225 -18.82 -21.81 54.63
N ASP A 226 -17.74 -22.41 54.13
CA ASP A 226 -17.82 -23.78 53.65
C ASP A 226 -16.51 -24.51 53.98
N GLU A 227 -16.68 -25.70 54.56
CA GLU A 227 -15.64 -26.51 55.15
C GLU A 227 -15.09 -27.52 54.13
N THR A 228 -13.79 -27.42 53.91
CA THR A 228 -12.82 -28.53 53.95
C THR A 228 -12.76 -29.63 52.87
N HIS A 229 -11.49 -29.97 52.61
CA HIS A 229 -10.93 -31.23 52.11
C HIS A 229 -10.95 -31.51 50.60
N SER A 230 -9.75 -31.72 50.03
CA SER A 230 -9.25 -33.07 49.72
C SER A 230 -8.24 -33.09 48.57
N MET A 231 -7.02 -33.56 48.89
CA MET A 231 -6.10 -34.40 48.08
C MET A 231 -5.62 -33.92 46.69
N ASP A 232 -4.45 -34.27 46.18
CA ASP A 232 -3.20 -34.88 46.66
C ASP A 232 -2.25 -34.72 45.45
N SER A 233 -1.01 -34.32 45.70
CA SER A 233 -0.03 -34.00 44.66
C SER A 233 0.66 -35.26 44.15
N ARG A 234 0.70 -35.48 42.83
CA ARG A 234 1.51 -36.53 42.20
C ARG A 234 2.90 -36.01 41.82
N ARG A 235 3.89 -36.86 42.11
CA ARG A 235 5.36 -36.69 42.10
C ARG A 235 6.03 -36.80 40.72
N LYS A 236 7.20 -36.12 40.60
CA LYS A 236 8.51 -36.50 39.95
C LYS A 236 8.53 -36.73 38.42
N SER A 237 9.60 -36.53 37.62
CA SER A 237 11.07 -36.38 37.76
C SER A 237 11.67 -35.67 36.51
N VAL A 238 12.67 -34.79 36.60
CA VAL A 238 14.15 -34.93 36.39
C VAL A 238 14.67 -35.37 34.99
N ASP A 239 15.33 -34.41 34.33
CA ASP A 239 16.47 -34.35 33.38
C ASP A 239 17.10 -35.60 32.72
N SER A 240 17.54 -35.44 31.45
CA SER A 240 18.98 -35.44 31.06
C SER A 240 19.29 -35.58 29.54
N SER A 241 20.19 -34.70 29.04
CA SER A 241 21.35 -34.88 28.10
C SER A 241 21.25 -35.17 26.57
N ARG A 242 21.76 -34.20 25.79
CA ARG A 242 22.86 -34.17 24.75
C ARG A 242 23.07 -35.25 23.65
N SER A 243 23.28 -34.77 22.41
CA SER A 243 24.42 -34.99 21.44
C SER A 243 23.92 -35.20 19.97
N LEU A 244 24.29 -34.37 18.97
CA LEU A 244 25.46 -34.31 18.03
C LEU A 244 25.09 -34.71 16.57
N THR A 245 25.29 -33.75 15.66
CA THR A 245 25.73 -33.80 14.23
C THR A 245 25.06 -34.70 13.16
N GLU A 246 24.55 -34.09 12.06
CA GLU A 246 24.80 -34.43 10.63
C GLU A 246 23.98 -33.51 9.67
N GLU A 247 24.55 -33.19 8.50
CA GLU A 247 24.06 -32.31 7.40
C GLU A 247 23.93 -33.14 6.08
N PRO A 248 23.40 -32.63 4.95
CA PRO A 248 22.01 -32.30 4.66
C PRO A 248 21.45 -33.13 3.48
N THR A 249 20.15 -33.42 3.45
CA THR A 249 19.47 -33.93 2.24
C THR A 249 18.33 -33.00 1.85
N PHE A 250 18.51 -32.30 0.73
CA PHE A 250 17.46 -31.54 0.04
C PHE A 250 16.58 -32.49 -0.76
N SER A 251 15.26 -32.43 -0.54
CA SER A 251 14.20 -32.47 -1.56
C SER A 251 12.82 -32.53 -0.90
N SER A 252 12.05 -31.44 -0.95
CA SER A 252 10.58 -31.46 -1.11
C SER A 252 10.03 -30.03 -1.15
N SER A 253 9.31 -29.73 -2.23
CA SER A 253 8.58 -28.52 -2.54
C SER A 253 7.67 -28.03 -1.40
N GLY A 254 7.83 -26.77 -1.01
CA GLY A 254 6.96 -26.02 -0.09
C GLY A 254 7.17 -24.52 -0.29
N PRO A 255 6.23 -23.66 0.15
CA PRO A 255 6.32 -22.21 -0.04
C PRO A 255 7.59 -21.70 0.63
N VAL A 256 8.38 -20.91 -0.10
CA VAL A 256 9.65 -20.37 0.38
C VAL A 256 9.38 -19.53 1.63
N ASP A 257 9.92 -19.95 2.77
CA ASP A 257 9.80 -19.24 4.04
C ASP A 257 10.74 -18.02 4.02
N LEU A 258 10.16 -16.86 3.73
CA LEU A 258 10.88 -15.57 3.65
C LEU A 258 11.37 -15.08 5.04
N LYS A 259 11.10 -15.79 6.14
CA LYS A 259 11.50 -15.41 7.50
C LYS A 259 13.01 -15.34 7.72
N HIS A 260 13.82 -15.92 6.82
CA HIS A 260 15.28 -15.96 6.96
C HIS A 260 16.04 -14.94 6.10
N ILE A 261 15.36 -14.11 5.30
CA ILE A 261 16.05 -13.18 4.37
C ILE A 261 16.69 -11.98 5.09
N LEU A 262 16.28 -11.65 6.31
CA LEU A 262 16.80 -10.47 7.03
C LEU A 262 17.95 -10.74 8.01
N ALA A 263 18.47 -11.97 8.11
CA ALA A 263 19.39 -12.33 9.19
C ALA A 263 20.84 -12.65 8.79
N ASN A 264 21.24 -12.45 7.53
CA ASN A 264 22.60 -12.80 7.07
C ASN A 264 23.49 -11.61 6.70
N HIS A 265 23.27 -10.43 7.32
CA HIS A 265 24.23 -9.33 7.22
C HIS A 265 24.98 -9.10 8.54
N ARG A 266 26.26 -9.47 8.49
CA ARG A 266 27.40 -9.03 9.33
C ARG A 266 27.48 -9.53 10.79
N LYS A 267 28.59 -10.23 11.04
CA LYS A 267 29.31 -10.34 12.32
C LYS A 267 29.71 -8.94 12.83
N SER A 268 28.83 -8.26 13.53
CA SER A 268 29.18 -7.09 14.34
C SER A 268 28.46 -7.15 15.69
N ASP A 269 29.20 -6.77 16.74
CA ASP A 269 28.83 -6.79 18.16
C ASP A 269 27.40 -6.37 18.47
N PRO A 270 26.79 -6.92 19.55
CA PRO A 270 25.40 -6.67 19.89
C PRO A 270 25.24 -5.21 20.36
N SER A 271 24.52 -4.41 19.58
CA SER A 271 24.04 -3.09 20.01
C SER A 271 22.97 -3.26 21.10
N PRO A 272 22.84 -2.33 22.06
CA PRO A 272 21.91 -2.43 23.18
C PRO A 272 20.48 -2.04 22.77
N LEU A 273 20.10 -2.33 21.53
CA LEU A 273 18.77 -2.03 21.02
C LEU A 273 17.89 -3.27 21.18
N ILE A 274 17.19 -3.27 22.31
CA ILE A 274 15.83 -3.79 22.48
C ILE A 274 15.67 -5.27 22.13
N HIS A 275 15.54 -6.11 23.17
CA HIS A 275 14.93 -7.44 23.06
C HIS A 275 13.48 -7.32 22.56
N LEU A 276 13.29 -7.12 21.26
CA LEU A 276 12.00 -7.28 20.61
C LEU A 276 11.70 -8.77 20.56
N GLN A 277 11.07 -9.29 21.61
CA GLN A 277 10.40 -10.58 21.52
C GLN A 277 9.30 -10.45 20.46
N ARG A 278 9.33 -11.35 19.48
CA ARG A 278 8.24 -11.57 18.53
C ARG A 278 6.98 -11.90 19.34
N ARG A 279 6.07 -10.95 19.46
CA ARG A 279 4.76 -11.17 20.08
C ARG A 279 3.85 -11.75 19.02
N ASP A 280 3.64 -13.06 19.07
CA ASP A 280 2.67 -13.71 18.18
C ASP A 280 1.27 -13.10 18.41
N CYS A 281 0.51 -13.00 17.32
CA CYS A 281 -0.75 -12.24 17.20
C CYS A 281 -1.63 -12.35 18.45
N LEU A 282 -1.87 -11.20 19.12
CA LEU A 282 -2.49 -11.10 20.45
C LEU A 282 -3.88 -11.78 20.58
N THR A 283 -4.62 -11.93 19.48
CA THR A 283 -5.98 -12.52 19.51
C THR A 283 -6.17 -13.77 18.66
N GLY A 284 -5.17 -14.20 17.87
CA GLY A 284 -5.34 -15.30 16.90
C GLY A 284 -6.44 -15.11 15.84
N SER A 285 -7.16 -13.98 15.87
CA SER A 285 -8.39 -13.72 15.11
C SER A 285 -8.17 -12.96 13.80
N GLY A 286 -6.94 -12.50 13.54
CA GLY A 286 -6.60 -11.66 12.38
C GLY A 286 -7.06 -10.21 12.48
N HIS A 287 -7.81 -9.83 13.52
CA HIS A 287 -8.30 -8.45 13.71
C HIS A 287 -7.20 -7.44 14.10
N ASP A 288 -6.02 -7.92 14.48
CA ASP A 288 -4.85 -7.11 14.89
C ASP A 288 -3.79 -7.03 13.78
N SER A 289 -4.20 -7.16 12.52
CA SER A 289 -3.29 -7.16 11.36
C SER A 289 -3.72 -6.12 10.33
N SER A 290 -2.74 -5.62 9.57
CA SER A 290 -3.03 -5.03 8.27
C SER A 290 -3.48 -6.13 7.31
N HIS A 291 -4.06 -5.77 6.18
CA HIS A 291 -4.62 -6.75 5.25
C HIS A 291 -4.22 -6.46 3.81
N LEU A 292 -4.02 -7.52 3.04
CA LEU A 292 -4.05 -7.52 1.58
C LEU A 292 -5.42 -8.00 1.13
N ILE A 293 -6.12 -7.20 0.34
CA ILE A 293 -7.48 -7.49 -0.10
C ILE A 293 -7.52 -7.39 -1.63
N LEU A 294 -7.81 -8.50 -2.29
CA LEU A 294 -8.15 -8.51 -3.71
C LEU A 294 -9.63 -8.20 -3.84
N VAL A 295 -9.98 -7.17 -4.60
CA VAL A 295 -11.36 -6.77 -4.90
C VAL A 295 -11.61 -6.94 -6.39
N THR A 296 -12.62 -7.72 -6.75
CA THR A 296 -13.01 -7.96 -8.15
C THR A 296 -14.33 -7.26 -8.44
N PHE A 297 -14.32 -6.34 -9.41
CA PHE A 297 -15.51 -5.60 -9.82
C PHE A 297 -16.21 -6.25 -11.01
N GLU A 298 -17.03 -7.27 -10.76
CA GLU A 298 -17.86 -7.84 -11.81
C GLU A 298 -19.07 -6.95 -12.11
N ARG A 299 -19.76 -7.20 -13.22
CA ARG A 299 -20.88 -6.36 -13.68
C ARG A 299 -22.04 -6.26 -12.68
N LYS A 300 -22.24 -7.28 -11.86
CA LYS A 300 -23.39 -7.42 -10.95
C LYS A 300 -23.01 -7.87 -9.53
N VAL A 301 -21.74 -8.09 -9.26
CA VAL A 301 -21.25 -8.55 -7.96
C VAL A 301 -19.86 -7.95 -7.72
N THR A 302 -19.58 -7.57 -6.49
CA THR A 302 -18.22 -7.26 -6.04
C THR A 302 -17.78 -8.42 -5.15
N THR A 303 -16.72 -9.13 -5.53
CA THR A 303 -16.17 -10.24 -4.73
C THR A 303 -14.83 -9.85 -4.13
N THR A 304 -14.52 -10.40 -2.96
CA THR A 304 -13.26 -10.11 -2.27
C THR A 304 -12.56 -11.37 -1.78
N ARG A 305 -11.23 -11.30 -1.74
CA ARG A 305 -10.36 -12.27 -1.05
C ARG A 305 -9.41 -11.49 -0.16
N LYS A 306 -9.23 -11.95 1.08
CA LYS A 306 -8.53 -11.20 2.12
C LYS A 306 -7.49 -12.08 2.79
N VAL A 307 -6.29 -11.54 2.97
CA VAL A 307 -5.16 -12.18 3.68
C VAL A 307 -4.61 -11.18 4.70
N SER A 308 -4.30 -11.65 5.90
CA SER A 308 -3.70 -10.82 6.95
C SER A 308 -2.19 -10.65 6.72
N ILE A 309 -1.70 -9.44 6.92
CA ILE A 309 -0.29 -9.06 6.89
C ILE A 309 0.10 -8.68 8.33
N PRO A 310 0.76 -9.57 9.08
CA PRO A 310 1.12 -9.27 10.46
C PRO A 310 2.31 -8.29 10.51
N GLY A 311 2.26 -7.33 11.45
CA GLY A 311 3.41 -6.51 11.82
C GLY A 311 3.78 -5.37 10.87
N ILE A 312 3.01 -5.11 9.81
CA ILE A 312 3.23 -3.96 8.92
C ILE A 312 2.18 -2.88 9.22
N LEU A 313 2.64 -1.70 9.64
CA LEU A 313 1.75 -0.58 10.01
C LEU A 313 1.04 0.02 8.79
N VAL A 314 1.82 0.49 7.81
CA VAL A 314 1.32 1.11 6.57
C VAL A 314 1.90 0.36 5.37
N PRO A 315 1.26 -0.76 4.94
CA PRO A 315 1.70 -1.51 3.76
C PRO A 315 1.48 -0.71 2.46
N ASP A 316 2.49 -0.68 1.60
CA ASP A 316 2.41 -0.13 0.24
C ASP A 316 2.38 -1.26 -0.82
N LEU A 317 2.07 -0.93 -2.07
CA LEU A 317 1.94 -1.88 -3.16
C LEU A 317 2.90 -1.56 -4.31
N LEU A 318 3.44 -2.61 -4.91
CA LEU A 318 4.17 -2.55 -6.16
C LEU A 318 3.77 -3.75 -7.01
N CYS A 319 3.17 -3.47 -8.17
CA CYS A 319 2.69 -4.47 -9.13
C CYS A 319 3.45 -4.33 -10.45
N PHE A 320 3.73 -5.46 -11.11
CA PHE A 320 4.46 -5.56 -12.36
C PHE A 320 3.59 -6.20 -13.43
#